data_AF-A0A444Z0P4-F1
#
_entry.id   AF-A0A444Z0P4-F1
#
_cell.length_a   1.000
_cell.length_b   1.000
_cell.length_c   1.000
_cell.angle_alpha   90.00
_cell.angle_beta   90.00
_cell.angle_gamma   90.00
#
_symmetry.space_group_name_H-M   'P 1'
#
loop_
_entity.id
_entity.type
_entity.pdbx_description
1 polymer ?
#
loop_
_entity_poly.entity_id
_entity_poly.type
_entity_poly.pdbx_seq_one_letter_code
_entity_poly.pdbx_strand_id
1 'polypeptide(L)'
;MDLQAASKENNEPPTQAEMFVETRQSTKEKSLDEDTLDVIAHLQAENKKSKESAIRAFQSIFGKEKAGRVRCHGRVTTPTLLKKNEETATFKQQHATEKTTLENKVDVMQKEVDELKLLVKMMLQQKSSGVDLDMLAAQLGSTLGNANNDAHEEKNYVEGEIELD
;
A
#
# COMPACT_ATOMS: atom_id res chain seq x y z
N MET A 1 -6.06 25.33 7.51
CA MET A 1 -5.43 24.02 7.33
C MET A 1 -5.94 23.14 8.45
N ASP A 2 -7.06 22.49 8.21
CA ASP A 2 -7.65 21.59 9.20
C ASP A 2 -6.93 20.26 9.09
N LEU A 3 -6.13 19.95 10.11
CA LEU A 3 -5.56 18.62 10.32
C LEU A 3 -6.73 17.68 10.61
N GLN A 4 -7.21 17.02 9.56
CA GLN A 4 -8.32 16.09 9.69
C GLN A 4 -7.85 14.88 10.50
N ALA A 5 -8.45 14.77 11.68
CA ALA A 5 -8.48 13.70 12.66
C ALA A 5 -7.63 12.46 12.32
N ALA A 6 -6.60 12.24 13.15
CA ALA A 6 -5.93 10.96 13.30
C ALA A 6 -6.94 9.82 13.29
N SER A 7 -6.77 8.90 12.34
CA SER A 7 -7.54 7.67 12.25
C SER A 7 -7.65 7.04 13.64
N LYS A 8 -8.87 6.68 14.05
CA LYS A 8 -9.13 5.89 15.26
C LYS A 8 -8.33 4.60 15.17
N GLU A 9 -7.13 4.65 15.69
CA GLU A 9 -6.25 3.53 15.84
C GLU A 9 -6.89 2.57 16.83
N ASN A 10 -6.93 1.28 16.48
CA ASN A 10 -7.37 0.25 17.40
C ASN A 10 -6.42 0.28 18.61
N ASN A 11 -6.84 0.95 19.68
CA ASN A 11 -6.16 0.97 21.00
C ASN A 11 -6.21 -0.39 21.71
N GLU A 12 -6.52 -1.44 20.96
CA GLU A 12 -6.58 -2.78 21.47
C GLU A 12 -5.15 -3.30 21.66
N PRO A 13 -4.84 -3.87 22.82
CA PRO A 13 -3.52 -4.39 23.10
C PRO A 13 -3.13 -5.49 22.09
N PRO A 14 -1.83 -5.67 21.83
CA PRO A 14 -1.33 -6.80 21.08
C PRO A 14 -1.82 -8.13 21.66
N THR A 15 -2.20 -9.04 20.76
CA THR A 15 -2.59 -10.41 21.08
C THR A 15 -1.40 -11.23 21.55
N GLN A 16 -1.67 -12.35 22.23
CA GLN A 16 -0.64 -13.30 22.63
C GLN A 16 0.14 -13.87 21.45
N ALA A 17 -0.53 -14.08 20.31
CA ALA A 17 0.07 -14.55 19.08
C ALA A 17 1.10 -13.53 18.53
N GLU A 18 0.73 -12.25 18.45
CA GLU A 18 1.62 -11.17 18.00
C GLU A 18 2.85 -11.06 18.91
N MET A 19 2.62 -11.03 20.23
CA MET A 19 3.70 -10.99 21.21
C MET A 19 4.67 -12.18 21.08
N PHE A 20 4.14 -13.38 20.84
CA PHE A 20 4.94 -14.59 20.65
C PHE A 20 5.78 -14.52 19.38
N VAL A 21 5.17 -14.18 18.24
CA VAL A 21 5.84 -14.08 16.94
C VAL A 21 6.99 -13.07 17.01
N GLU A 22 6.71 -11.87 17.49
CA GLU A 22 7.72 -10.81 17.61
C GLU A 22 8.86 -11.23 18.54
N THR A 23 8.54 -11.80 19.70
CA THR A 23 9.56 -12.26 20.65
C THR A 23 10.47 -13.31 20.04
N ARG A 24 9.93 -14.27 19.28
CA ARG A 24 10.71 -15.35 18.66
C ARG A 24 11.53 -14.88 17.46
N GLN A 25 11.03 -13.92 16.69
CA GLN A 25 11.74 -13.38 15.52
C GLN A 25 12.78 -12.31 15.89
N SER A 26 12.65 -11.68 17.07
CA SER A 26 13.59 -10.63 17.53
C SER A 26 15.01 -11.14 17.81
N THR A 27 15.20 -12.44 18.08
CA THR A 27 16.51 -13.05 18.33
C THR A 27 17.26 -13.29 17.01
N LYS A 28 17.85 -12.23 16.44
CA LYS A 28 18.64 -12.25 15.20
C LYS A 28 19.85 -13.21 15.20
N GLU A 29 20.21 -13.78 16.34
CA GLU A 29 21.46 -14.53 16.55
C GLU A 29 21.26 -16.05 16.63
N LYS A 30 20.00 -16.54 16.69
CA LYS A 30 19.70 -17.98 16.77
C LYS A 30 18.71 -18.37 15.67
N SER A 31 19.09 -19.35 14.86
CA SER A 31 18.13 -20.04 13.99
C SER A 31 17.04 -20.68 14.84
N LEU A 32 15.79 -20.43 14.49
CA LEU A 32 14.65 -21.12 15.09
C LEU A 32 14.56 -22.55 14.54
N ASP A 33 14.06 -23.48 15.35
CA ASP A 33 13.70 -24.82 14.88
C ASP A 33 12.51 -24.76 13.92
N GLU A 34 12.40 -25.79 13.07
CA GLU A 34 11.39 -25.87 12.01
C GLU A 34 9.96 -25.86 12.58
N ASP A 35 9.72 -26.60 13.67
CA ASP A 35 8.41 -26.61 14.35
C ASP A 35 8.01 -25.20 14.82
N THR A 36 8.94 -24.43 15.36
CA THR A 36 8.70 -23.04 15.78
C THR A 36 8.43 -22.12 14.59
N LEU A 37 9.13 -22.31 13.47
CA LEU A 37 8.89 -21.56 12.23
C LEU A 37 7.49 -21.85 11.67
N ASP A 38 7.06 -23.11 11.67
CA ASP A 38 5.73 -23.53 11.22
C ASP A 38 4.62 -22.92 12.09
N VAL A 39 4.80 -22.94 13.42
CA VAL A 39 3.87 -22.29 14.35
C VAL A 39 3.80 -20.78 14.08
N ILE A 40 4.94 -20.13 13.87
CA ILE A 40 4.98 -18.70 13.56
C ILE A 40 4.25 -18.41 12.24
N ALA A 41 4.51 -19.17 11.18
CA ALA A 41 3.87 -19.00 9.89
C ALA A 41 2.35 -19.19 9.99
N HIS A 42 1.90 -20.21 10.73
CA HIS A 42 0.50 -20.45 10.98
C HIS A 42 -0.17 -19.30 11.75
N LEU A 43 0.45 -18.83 12.84
CA LEU A 43 -0.08 -17.71 13.63
C LEU A 43 -0.14 -16.41 12.83
N GLN A 44 0.86 -16.12 11.99
CA GLN A 44 0.85 -14.96 11.09
C GLN A 44 -0.27 -15.06 10.05
N ALA A 45 -0.51 -16.25 9.49
CA ALA A 45 -1.60 -16.47 8.54
C ALA A 45 -2.98 -16.27 9.19
N GLU A 46 -3.17 -16.77 10.41
CA GLU A 46 -4.42 -16.58 11.16
C GLU A 46 -4.64 -15.13 11.60
N ASN A 47 -3.58 -14.41 11.97
CA ASN A 47 -3.65 -12.98 12.31
C ASN A 47 -4.14 -12.13 11.12
N LYS A 48 -3.65 -12.43 9.91
CA LYS A 48 -4.13 -11.77 8.67
C LYS A 48 -5.64 -11.97 8.43
N LYS A 49 -6.24 -13.04 8.95
CA LYS A 49 -7.70 -13.28 8.85
C LYS A 49 -8.45 -12.45 9.88
N SER A 50 -8.10 -12.60 11.16
CA SER A 50 -8.59 -11.74 12.25
C SER A 50 -7.82 -11.99 13.55
N LYS A 51 -7.89 -11.02 14.47
CA LYS A 51 -7.33 -11.17 15.83
C LYS A 51 -7.96 -12.35 16.59
N GLU A 52 -9.28 -12.55 16.51
CA GLU A 52 -9.95 -13.70 17.12
C GLU A 52 -9.44 -15.04 16.56
N SER A 53 -9.15 -15.10 15.25
CA SER A 53 -8.61 -16.32 14.65
C SER A 53 -7.22 -16.63 15.21
N ALA A 54 -6.35 -15.62 15.28
CA ALA A 54 -5.03 -15.75 15.89
C ALA A 54 -5.10 -16.18 17.37
N ILE A 55 -6.04 -15.61 18.14
CA ILE A 55 -6.24 -15.98 19.55
C ILE A 55 -6.67 -17.45 19.66
N ARG A 56 -7.64 -17.91 18.85
CA ARG A 56 -8.08 -19.30 18.85
C ARG A 56 -6.97 -20.27 18.44
N ALA A 57 -6.22 -19.95 17.38
CA ALA A 57 -5.10 -20.76 16.92
C ALA A 57 -4.01 -20.86 17.98
N PHE A 58 -3.64 -19.73 18.62
CA PHE A 58 -2.67 -19.70 19.70
C PHE A 58 -3.09 -20.58 20.87
N GLN A 59 -4.35 -20.49 21.31
CA GLN A 59 -4.89 -21.32 22.38
C GLN A 59 -5.02 -22.80 21.98
N SER A 60 -5.22 -23.11 20.70
CA SER A 60 -5.24 -24.49 20.20
C SER A 60 -3.86 -25.14 20.30
N ILE A 61 -2.78 -24.38 20.03
CA ILE A 61 -1.40 -24.88 20.04
C ILE A 61 -0.85 -24.95 21.47
N PHE A 62 -0.98 -23.87 22.23
CA PHE A 62 -0.34 -23.75 23.55
C PHE A 62 -1.29 -24.03 24.72
N GLY A 63 -2.57 -24.20 24.46
CA GLY A 63 -3.62 -24.20 25.48
C GLY A 63 -3.91 -22.81 26.03
N LYS A 64 -5.00 -22.69 26.80
CA LYS A 64 -5.33 -21.45 27.52
C LYS A 64 -4.19 -21.09 28.49
N GLU A 65 -3.70 -19.86 28.37
CA GLU A 65 -2.66 -19.35 29.25
C GLU A 65 -3.16 -19.26 30.69
N LYS A 66 -2.29 -19.61 31.65
CA LYS A 66 -2.63 -19.63 33.08
C LYS A 66 -2.21 -18.32 33.74
N ALA A 67 -2.97 -17.89 34.74
CA ALA A 67 -2.57 -16.76 35.58
C ALA A 67 -1.21 -17.05 36.24
N GLY A 68 -0.20 -16.24 35.96
CA GLY A 68 1.17 -16.43 36.43
C GLY A 68 2.20 -16.19 35.34
N ARG A 69 2.92 -17.24 34.91
CA ARG A 69 4.00 -17.12 33.93
C ARG A 69 3.45 -17.04 32.50
N VAL A 70 3.50 -15.83 31.94
CA VAL A 70 3.16 -15.62 30.53
C VAL A 70 4.26 -16.18 29.62
N ARG A 71 3.89 -17.01 28.65
CA ARG A 71 4.81 -17.61 27.68
C ARG A 71 5.30 -16.63 26.61
N CYS A 72 4.51 -15.59 26.37
CA CYS A 72 4.60 -14.71 25.20
C CYS A 72 5.43 -13.44 25.45
N HIS A 73 5.68 -13.10 26.72
CA HIS A 73 6.44 -11.90 27.08
C HIS A 73 7.92 -12.27 27.22
N GLY A 74 8.70 -11.98 26.19
CA GLY A 74 10.16 -11.99 26.27
C GLY A 74 10.69 -10.90 27.22
N ARG A 75 12.01 -10.87 27.42
CA ARG A 75 12.65 -9.86 28.28
C ARG A 75 12.70 -8.47 27.65
N VAL A 76 12.62 -8.40 26.32
CA VAL A 76 12.95 -7.18 25.53
C VAL A 76 11.70 -6.59 24.87
N THR A 77 10.81 -7.42 24.34
CA THR A 77 9.60 -6.96 23.65
C THR A 77 8.49 -6.67 24.66
N THR A 78 8.08 -5.41 24.74
CA THR A 78 6.88 -4.98 25.48
C THR A 78 5.73 -4.72 24.51
N PRO A 79 4.46 -4.89 24.92
CA PRO A 79 3.32 -4.61 24.05
C PRO A 79 3.34 -3.19 23.46
N THR A 80 3.75 -2.19 24.26
CA THR A 80 3.87 -0.80 23.80
C THR A 80 4.96 -0.61 22.75
N LEU A 81 6.09 -1.31 22.87
CA LEU A 81 7.17 -1.26 21.87
C LEU A 81 6.71 -1.91 20.56
N LEU A 82 6.04 -3.06 20.63
CA LEU A 82 5.48 -3.75 19.48
C LEU A 82 4.52 -2.84 18.72
N LYS A 83 3.57 -2.20 19.42
CA LYS A 83 2.63 -1.26 18.81
C LYS A 83 3.34 -0.09 18.11
N LYS A 84 4.32 0.54 18.77
CA LYS A 84 5.12 1.63 18.17
C LYS A 84 5.89 1.20 16.92
N ASN A 85 6.38 -0.04 16.89
CA ASN A 85 7.09 -0.58 15.74
C ASN A 85 6.15 -0.83 14.56
N GLU A 86 4.95 -1.36 14.83
CA GLU A 86 3.89 -1.52 13.81
C GLU A 86 3.47 -0.17 13.23
N GLU A 87 3.19 0.82 14.08
CA GLU A 87 2.89 2.21 13.69
C GLU A 87 4.00 2.81 12.82
N THR A 88 5.26 2.58 13.21
CA THR A 88 6.41 3.05 12.44
C THR A 88 6.52 2.36 11.08
N ALA A 89 6.21 1.06 11.01
CA ALA A 89 6.26 0.28 9.78
C ALA A 89 5.16 0.68 8.79
N THR A 90 3.92 0.84 9.27
CA THR A 90 2.78 1.28 8.45
C THR A 90 3.02 2.69 7.91
N PHE A 91 3.50 3.61 8.77
CA PHE A 91 3.85 4.97 8.35
C PHE A 91 4.94 4.98 7.28
N LYS A 92 6.01 4.18 7.44
CA LYS A 92 7.07 4.04 6.43
C LYS A 92 6.54 3.49 5.10
N GLN A 93 5.64 2.51 5.14
CA GLN A 93 5.04 1.93 3.94
C GLN A 93 4.13 2.93 3.21
N GLN A 94 3.29 3.66 3.95
CA GLN A 94 2.46 4.73 3.40
C GLN A 94 3.34 5.80 2.74
N HIS A 95 4.36 6.28 3.45
CA HIS A 95 5.28 7.28 2.92
C HIS A 95 6.01 6.79 1.66
N ALA A 96 6.45 5.53 1.61
CA ALA A 96 7.06 4.96 0.41
C ALA A 96 6.09 4.93 -0.77
N THR A 97 4.82 4.60 -0.52
CA THR A 97 3.78 4.55 -1.55
C THR A 97 3.44 5.94 -2.08
N GLU A 98 3.30 6.91 -1.19
CA GLU A 98 3.07 8.32 -1.53
C GLU A 98 4.25 8.89 -2.33
N LYS A 99 5.48 8.60 -1.91
CA LYS A 99 6.70 9.01 -2.63
C LYS A 99 6.70 8.47 -4.07
N THR A 100 6.50 7.18 -4.27
CA THR A 100 6.43 6.59 -5.62
C THR A 100 5.33 7.22 -6.47
N THR A 101 4.18 7.52 -5.86
CA THR A 101 3.07 8.19 -6.55
C THR A 101 3.44 9.60 -7.00
N LEU A 102 4.15 10.36 -6.16
CA LEU A 102 4.62 11.70 -6.50
C LEU A 102 5.73 11.68 -7.55
N GLU A 103 6.68 10.75 -7.46
CA GLU A 103 7.73 10.55 -8.47
C GLU A 103 7.11 10.29 -9.85
N ASN A 104 6.12 9.39 -9.94
CA ASN A 104 5.40 9.12 -11.19
C ASN A 104 4.69 10.36 -11.75
N LYS A 105 4.08 11.19 -10.88
CA LYS A 105 3.43 12.45 -11.33
C LYS A 105 4.44 13.45 -11.87
N VAL A 106 5.60 13.58 -11.22
CA VAL A 106 6.68 14.45 -11.69
C VAL A 106 7.19 13.98 -13.05
N ASP A 107 7.35 12.67 -13.25
CA ASP A 107 7.78 12.12 -14.54
C ASP A 107 6.78 12.41 -15.67
N VAL A 108 5.47 12.31 -15.40
CA VAL A 108 4.42 12.68 -16.36
C VAL A 108 4.49 14.17 -16.69
N MET A 109 4.54 15.03 -15.66
CA MET A 109 4.64 16.48 -15.86
C MET A 109 5.91 16.87 -16.63
N GLN A 110 7.03 16.18 -16.40
CA GLN A 110 8.26 16.44 -17.12
C GLN A 110 8.12 16.13 -18.61
N LYS A 111 7.44 15.03 -18.97
CA LYS A 111 7.15 14.69 -20.37
C LYS A 111 6.25 15.73 -21.03
N GLU A 112 5.16 16.11 -20.38
CA GLU A 112 4.24 17.15 -20.89
C GLU A 112 4.98 18.48 -21.11
N VAL A 113 5.85 18.88 -20.18
CA VAL A 113 6.68 20.08 -20.31
C VAL A 113 7.63 19.98 -21.50
N ASP A 114 8.24 18.82 -21.75
CA ASP A 114 9.17 18.65 -22.87
C ASP A 114 8.44 18.61 -24.23
N GLU A 115 7.24 18.04 -24.28
CA GLU A 115 6.35 18.12 -25.45
C GLU A 115 5.93 19.58 -25.75
N LEU A 116 5.54 20.34 -24.72
CA LEU A 116 5.22 21.76 -24.87
C LEU A 116 6.41 22.58 -25.35
N LYS A 117 7.63 22.31 -24.84
CA LYS A 117 8.85 22.97 -25.33
C LYS A 117 9.08 22.68 -26.82
N LEU A 118 8.85 21.44 -27.26
CA LEU A 118 9.00 21.07 -28.67
C LEU A 118 8.00 21.82 -29.55
N LEU A 119 6.73 21.88 -29.12
CA LEU A 119 5.68 22.62 -29.82
C LEU A 119 6.03 24.11 -29.97
N VAL A 120 6.46 24.76 -28.89
CA VAL A 120 6.86 26.17 -28.92
C VAL A 120 8.02 26.40 -29.89
N LYS A 121 9.01 25.49 -29.91
CA LYS A 121 10.13 25.57 -30.85
C LYS A 121 9.67 25.48 -32.30
N MET A 122 8.75 24.56 -32.62
CA MET A 122 8.18 24.43 -33.96
C MET A 122 7.43 25.69 -34.38
N MET A 123 6.57 26.25 -33.51
CA MET A 123 5.82 27.48 -33.80
C MET A 123 6.74 28.68 -34.05
N LEU A 124 7.81 28.82 -33.28
CA LEU A 124 8.80 29.90 -33.48
C LEU A 124 9.56 29.74 -34.80
N GLN A 125 9.93 28.51 -35.17
CA GLN A 125 10.56 28.21 -36.47
C GLN A 125 9.61 28.50 -37.63
N GLN A 126 8.33 28.16 -37.49
CA GLN A 126 7.30 28.40 -38.49
C GLN A 126 7.12 29.89 -38.82
N LYS A 127 7.12 30.76 -37.79
CA LYS A 127 7.05 32.22 -37.96
C LYS A 127 8.23 32.78 -38.75
N SER A 128 9.39 32.12 -38.68
CA SER A 128 10.58 32.50 -39.46
C SER A 128 10.59 31.94 -40.89
N SER A 129 9.83 30.87 -41.16
CA SER A 129 9.79 30.19 -42.47
C SER A 129 8.53 30.47 -43.31
N GLY A 130 7.54 31.19 -42.76
CA GLY A 130 6.31 31.56 -43.47
C GLY A 130 5.33 30.40 -43.73
N VAL A 131 5.50 29.27 -43.03
CA VAL A 131 4.64 28.08 -43.15
C VAL A 131 3.28 28.33 -42.47
N ASP A 132 2.20 27.74 -42.99
CA ASP A 132 0.82 27.91 -42.50
C ASP A 132 0.50 27.04 -41.27
N LEU A 133 -0.15 27.63 -40.25
CA LEU A 133 -0.37 27.02 -38.93
C LEU A 133 -1.46 25.94 -38.97
N ASP A 134 -2.48 26.13 -39.79
CA ASP A 134 -3.60 25.19 -39.91
C ASP A 134 -3.15 23.87 -40.57
N MET A 135 -2.28 23.95 -41.57
CA MET A 135 -1.68 22.79 -42.22
C MET A 135 -0.77 21.99 -41.27
N LEU A 136 -0.03 22.67 -40.40
CA LEU A 136 0.88 22.02 -39.44
C LEU A 136 0.13 21.35 -38.28
N ALA A 137 -0.94 21.99 -37.79
CA ALA A 137 -1.84 21.41 -36.79
C ALA A 137 -2.52 20.13 -37.29
N ALA A 138 -2.94 20.09 -38.57
CA ALA A 138 -3.54 18.92 -39.19
C ALA A 138 -2.55 17.72 -39.30
N GLN A 139 -1.27 17.99 -39.60
CA GLN A 139 -0.24 16.96 -39.63
C GLN A 139 0.05 16.39 -38.23
N LEU A 140 0.11 17.23 -37.20
CA LEU A 140 0.35 16.79 -35.82
C LEU A 140 -0.84 16.01 -35.24
N GLY A 141 -2.08 16.46 -35.49
CA GLY A 141 -3.29 15.73 -35.10
C GLY A 141 -3.36 14.31 -35.67
N SER A 142 -2.83 14.12 -36.89
CA SER A 142 -2.74 12.81 -37.53
C SER A 142 -1.66 11.89 -36.92
N THR A 143 -0.64 12.44 -36.25
CA THR A 143 0.42 11.65 -35.60
C THR A 143 0.05 11.17 -34.19
N LEU A 144 -0.84 11.87 -33.49
CA LEU A 144 -1.22 11.56 -32.10
C LEU A 144 -2.39 10.56 -32.00
N GLY A 145 -3.14 10.34 -33.09
CA GLY A 145 -4.34 9.48 -33.10
C GLY A 145 -4.12 7.97 -33.25
N ASN A 146 -2.88 7.46 -33.35
CA ASN A 146 -2.63 6.06 -33.73
C ASN A 146 -2.08 5.14 -32.62
N ALA A 147 -2.26 5.50 -31.34
CA ALA A 147 -1.85 4.64 -30.23
C ALA A 147 -2.98 4.48 -29.21
N ASN A 148 -4.16 4.03 -29.65
CA ASN A 148 -5.18 3.49 -28.76
C ASN A 148 -6.08 2.52 -29.54
N ASN A 149 -5.71 1.25 -29.55
CA ASN A 149 -6.63 0.13 -29.69
C ASN A 149 -6.02 -1.03 -28.91
N ASP A 150 -6.36 -1.19 -27.63
CA ASP A 150 -6.72 -2.53 -27.16
C ASP A 150 -7.53 -2.50 -25.85
N ALA A 151 -8.43 -3.48 -25.78
CA ALA A 151 -9.27 -3.90 -24.65
C ALA A 151 -10.47 -3.00 -24.23
N HIS A 152 -11.57 -3.22 -24.94
CA HIS A 152 -12.93 -3.03 -24.44
C HIS A 152 -13.27 -4.19 -23.48
N GLU A 153 -13.52 -3.93 -22.19
CA GLU A 153 -14.34 -4.81 -21.35
C GLU A 153 -15.52 -4.00 -20.79
N GLU A 154 -16.67 -4.29 -21.37
CA GLU A 154 -17.97 -3.76 -21.00
C GLU A 154 -18.44 -4.46 -19.71
N LYS A 155 -18.58 -3.70 -18.61
CA LYS A 155 -19.30 -4.16 -17.41
C LYS A 155 -20.63 -3.42 -17.34
N ASN A 156 -21.68 -4.14 -17.71
CA ASN A 156 -23.07 -3.77 -17.54
C ASN A 156 -23.37 -3.35 -16.10
N TYR A 157 -23.88 -2.14 -15.92
CA TYR A 157 -24.56 -1.73 -14.69
C TYR A 157 -26.03 -2.13 -14.83
N VAL A 158 -26.48 -3.05 -13.98
CA VAL A 158 -27.90 -3.37 -13.80
C VAL A 158 -28.47 -2.28 -12.89
N GLU A 159 -29.42 -1.52 -13.42
CA GLU A 159 -30.20 -0.52 -12.70
C GLU A 159 -31.15 -1.26 -11.74
N GLY A 160 -30.81 -1.26 -10.45
CA GLY A 160 -31.68 -1.76 -9.39
C GLY A 160 -32.53 -0.61 -8.87
N GLU A 161 -33.81 -0.60 -9.24
CA GLU A 161 -34.82 0.23 -8.60
C GLU A 161 -34.93 -0.16 -7.12
N ILE A 162 -34.72 0.81 -6.23
CA ILE A 162 -35.03 0.68 -4.80
C ILE A 162 -36.32 1.46 -4.54
N GLU A 163 -37.43 0.72 -4.43
CA GLU A 163 -38.67 1.21 -3.84
C GLU A 163 -38.43 1.52 -2.36
N LEU A 164 -38.89 2.70 -1.94
CA LEU A 164 -38.92 3.15 -0.55
C LEU A 164 -40.34 2.90 -0.01
N ASP A 165 -40.46 1.97 0.94
CA ASP A 165 -41.58 1.87 1.88
C ASP A 165 -41.05 2.02 3.32
#